data_AF-A0A7C3ZE70-F1
#
_entry.id   AF-A0A7C3ZE70-F1
#
_cell.length_a   1.000
_cell.length_b   1.000
_cell.length_c   1.000
_cell.angle_alpha   90.00
_cell.angle_beta   90.00
_cell.angle_gamma   90.00
#
_symmetry.space_group_name_H-M   'P 1'
#
loop_
_entity.id
_entity.type
_entity.pdbx_description
1 polymer ?
#
loop_
_entity_poly.entity_id
_entity_poly.type
_entity_poly.pdbx_seq_one_letter_code
_entity_poly.pdbx_strand_id
1 'polypeptide(L)'
;MKTKSIKLTEIQVNTENYRFEPVENQKEAIERIVENQGEKLLVLAESIIKDGLNPNDRIQVSPSNQDRDKYITLEGNRRVVVLKLLNNPELIENHEYLPLKKKFKKLHDENKQNLLTEIECTVYDSPAEADKWIKLKHAGESGGAGTVSWTSQQIQRFEEKVEGKSSIALQAIKWLEKSDDVPVEIKHSLNDLKITNLDRLLSDPYVRDFLGVEIRDGKLSSLIESTELLKGLTKIAEDLLNPKFSVKKIYTKVDRQLYVDS
;
A
#
# COMPACT_ATOMS: atom_id res chain seq x y z
N MET A 1 23.90 16.80 -1.43
CA MET A 1 22.80 16.29 -2.26
C MET A 1 22.42 17.28 -3.36
N LYS A 2 22.33 16.81 -4.61
CA LYS A 2 21.87 17.62 -5.77
C LYS A 2 20.87 16.81 -6.59
N THR A 3 19.95 17.49 -7.25
CA THR A 3 19.03 16.86 -8.20
C THR A 3 19.65 16.86 -9.59
N LYS A 4 19.61 15.72 -10.29
CA LYS A 4 20.17 15.56 -11.64
C LYS A 4 19.28 14.64 -12.48
N SER A 5 19.01 15.00 -13.73
CA SER A 5 18.47 14.06 -14.73
C SER A 5 19.60 13.12 -15.18
N ILE A 6 19.38 11.82 -15.08
CA ILE A 6 20.37 10.78 -15.41
C ILE A 6 19.74 9.78 -16.37
N LYS A 7 20.49 9.37 -17.40
CA LYS A 7 20.03 8.33 -18.33
C LYS A 7 19.88 7.01 -17.59
N LEU A 8 18.81 6.28 -17.88
CA LEU A 8 18.55 4.97 -17.27
C LEU A 8 19.68 3.96 -17.55
N THR A 9 20.37 4.10 -18.68
CA THR A 9 21.55 3.30 -19.05
C THR A 9 22.80 3.65 -18.23
N GLU A 10 22.82 4.81 -17.57
CA GLU A 10 23.90 5.26 -16.68
C GLU A 10 23.66 4.86 -15.21
N ILE A 11 22.48 4.34 -14.88
CA ILE A 11 22.13 3.91 -13.53
C ILE A 11 22.27 2.40 -13.42
N GLN A 12 23.04 1.95 -12.44
CA GLN A 12 23.27 0.55 -12.11
C GLN A 12 22.36 0.14 -10.94
N VAL A 13 21.77 -1.06 -11.04
CA VAL A 13 21.12 -1.71 -9.90
C VAL A 13 22.21 -2.08 -8.88
N ASN A 14 21.96 -1.79 -7.61
CA ASN A 14 22.92 -2.08 -6.56
C ASN A 14 22.95 -3.58 -6.25
N THR A 15 24.14 -4.18 -6.35
CA THR A 15 24.40 -5.60 -6.09
C THR A 15 24.39 -5.94 -4.60
N GLU A 16 24.47 -4.94 -3.72
CA GLU A 16 24.40 -5.07 -2.27
C GLU A 16 23.05 -4.56 -1.73
N ASN A 17 21.96 -4.75 -2.48
CA ASN A 17 20.64 -4.29 -2.03
C ASN A 17 20.16 -5.12 -0.82
N TYR A 18 19.78 -4.46 0.28
CA TYR A 18 19.29 -5.09 1.52
C TYR A 18 18.04 -6.00 1.39
N ARG A 19 17.50 -6.22 0.18
CA ARG A 19 16.43 -7.20 -0.07
C ARG A 19 16.95 -8.61 -0.29
N PHE A 20 18.24 -8.78 -0.58
CA PHE A 20 18.87 -10.06 -0.88
C PHE A 20 20.33 -10.05 -0.42
N GLU A 21 20.94 -11.23 -0.31
CA GLU A 21 22.38 -11.36 -0.06
C GLU A 21 23.17 -10.78 -1.23
N PRO A 22 24.29 -10.06 -0.99
CA PRO A 22 25.10 -9.47 -2.04
C PRO A 22 25.42 -10.44 -3.20
N VAL A 23 25.32 -9.93 -4.42
CA VAL A 23 25.55 -10.69 -5.65
C VAL A 23 26.73 -10.11 -6.44
N GLU A 24 27.24 -10.86 -7.41
CA GLU A 24 28.48 -10.47 -8.09
C GLU A 24 28.25 -9.35 -9.12
N ASN A 25 27.07 -9.32 -9.74
CA ASN A 25 26.81 -8.45 -10.88
C ASN A 25 25.34 -7.98 -10.96
N GLN A 26 25.11 -6.94 -11.78
CA GLN A 26 23.80 -6.33 -11.95
C GLN A 26 22.75 -7.30 -12.52
N LYS A 27 23.15 -8.28 -13.35
CA LYS A 27 22.22 -9.26 -13.90
C LYS A 27 21.62 -10.09 -12.76
N GLU A 28 22.46 -10.65 -11.90
CA GLU A 28 22.01 -11.37 -10.71
C GLU A 28 21.16 -10.48 -9.80
N ALA A 29 21.51 -9.20 -9.63
CA ALA A 29 20.72 -8.28 -8.81
C ALA A 29 19.30 -8.07 -9.37
N ILE A 30 19.16 -7.97 -10.71
CA ILE A 30 17.86 -7.89 -11.38
C ILE A 30 17.09 -9.19 -11.17
N GLU A 31 17.73 -10.35 -11.36
CA GLU A 31 17.10 -11.67 -11.16
C GLU A 31 16.60 -11.84 -9.72
N ARG A 32 17.39 -11.48 -8.70
CA ARG A 32 16.96 -11.50 -7.29
C ARG A 32 15.77 -10.60 -7.02
N ILE A 33 15.71 -9.41 -7.63
CA ILE A 33 14.55 -8.52 -7.48
C ILE A 33 13.32 -9.12 -8.17
N VAL A 34 13.48 -9.72 -9.34
CA VAL A 34 12.38 -10.41 -10.05
C VAL A 34 11.85 -11.58 -9.23
N GLU A 35 12.72 -12.44 -8.70
CA GLU A 35 12.37 -13.56 -7.83
C GLU A 35 11.62 -13.10 -6.57
N ASN A 36 12.15 -12.09 -5.89
CA ASN A 36 11.59 -11.62 -4.63
C ASN A 36 10.25 -10.86 -4.79
N GLN A 37 10.06 -10.15 -5.91
CA GLN A 37 8.93 -9.23 -6.10
C GLN A 37 7.85 -9.76 -7.04
N GLY A 38 8.21 -10.58 -8.03
CA GLY A 38 7.30 -11.20 -8.98
C GLY A 38 6.30 -10.22 -9.60
N GLU A 39 5.01 -10.57 -9.56
CA GLU A 39 3.90 -9.78 -10.11
C GLU A 39 3.77 -8.37 -9.51
N LYS A 40 4.34 -8.09 -8.32
CA LYS A 40 4.36 -6.72 -7.77
C LYS A 40 5.16 -5.75 -8.64
N LEU A 41 6.12 -6.26 -9.43
CA LEU A 41 6.84 -5.45 -10.40
C LEU A 41 5.94 -5.04 -11.57
N LEU A 42 5.00 -5.89 -11.97
CA LEU A 42 4.06 -5.58 -13.04
C LEU A 42 3.10 -4.47 -12.61
N VAL A 43 2.52 -4.57 -11.41
CA VAL A 43 1.63 -3.51 -10.87
C VAL A 43 2.37 -2.18 -10.79
N LEU A 44 3.66 -2.20 -10.39
CA LEU A 44 4.50 -1.01 -10.38
C LEU A 44 4.78 -0.48 -11.80
N ALA A 45 4.99 -1.37 -12.78
CA ALA A 45 5.20 -0.98 -14.17
C ALA A 45 3.96 -0.30 -14.77
N GLU A 46 2.77 -0.87 -14.55
CA GLU A 46 1.50 -0.30 -14.99
C GLU A 46 1.25 1.08 -14.37
N SER A 47 1.53 1.24 -13.07
CA SER A 47 1.44 2.55 -12.40
C SER A 47 2.43 3.56 -12.98
N ILE A 48 3.69 3.17 -13.25
CA ILE A 48 4.68 4.07 -13.84
C ILE A 48 4.29 4.49 -15.27
N ILE A 49 3.75 3.57 -16.08
CA ILE A 49 3.26 3.90 -17.43
C ILE A 49 2.10 4.89 -17.36
N LYS A 50 1.16 4.66 -16.44
CA LYS A 50 -0.06 5.45 -16.33
C LYS A 50 0.18 6.83 -15.72
N ASP A 51 0.90 6.87 -14.60
CA ASP A 51 0.96 8.02 -13.71
C ASP A 51 2.39 8.62 -13.60
N GLY A 52 3.40 7.96 -14.18
CA GLY A 52 4.80 8.34 -14.05
C GLY A 52 5.44 7.90 -12.73
N LEU A 53 6.67 8.35 -12.48
CA LEU A 53 7.32 8.15 -11.18
C LEU A 53 6.76 9.13 -10.14
N ASN A 54 6.57 8.66 -8.90
CA ASN A 54 6.15 9.53 -7.79
C ASN A 54 7.17 10.68 -7.59
N PRO A 55 6.79 11.95 -7.82
CA PRO A 55 7.72 13.08 -7.74
C PRO A 55 8.19 13.38 -6.30
N ASN A 56 7.46 12.88 -5.29
CA ASN A 56 7.81 13.04 -3.87
C ASN A 56 8.80 11.99 -3.38
N ASP A 57 9.07 10.95 -4.18
CA ASP A 57 9.98 9.86 -3.82
C ASP A 57 11.01 9.67 -4.95
N ARG A 58 11.96 10.59 -5.07
CA ARG A 58 13.01 10.49 -6.10
C ARG A 58 13.90 9.27 -5.88
N ILE A 59 14.39 8.71 -6.98
CA ILE A 59 15.43 7.67 -6.93
C ILE A 59 16.71 8.30 -6.40
N GLN A 60 17.36 7.61 -5.48
CA GLN A 60 18.57 8.08 -4.81
C GLN A 60 19.77 7.30 -5.33
N VAL A 61 20.83 8.00 -5.70
CA VAL A 61 22.03 7.41 -6.30
C VAL A 61 23.31 8.05 -5.75
N SER A 62 24.43 7.36 -5.91
CA SER A 62 25.78 7.94 -5.80
C SER A 62 26.61 7.58 -7.03
N PRO A 63 27.68 8.32 -7.35
CA PRO A 63 28.64 7.91 -8.36
C PRO A 63 29.13 6.47 -8.10
N SER A 64 29.34 5.71 -9.17
CA SER A 64 29.92 4.36 -9.07
C SER A 64 31.43 4.44 -8.84
N ASN A 65 31.94 3.63 -7.92
CA ASN A 65 33.37 3.51 -7.69
C ASN A 65 34.09 2.72 -8.80
N GLN A 66 33.33 1.91 -9.56
CA GLN A 66 33.86 1.06 -10.62
C GLN A 66 33.84 1.75 -11.99
N ASP A 67 32.86 2.63 -12.23
CA ASP A 67 32.68 3.33 -13.50
C ASP A 67 32.29 4.79 -13.25
N ARG A 68 33.18 5.73 -13.59
CA ARG A 68 33.01 7.16 -13.28
C ARG A 68 31.84 7.81 -13.99
N ASP A 69 31.35 7.22 -15.08
CA ASP A 69 30.22 7.72 -15.85
C ASP A 69 28.88 7.09 -15.42
N LYS A 70 28.91 6.22 -14.39
CA LYS A 70 27.74 5.52 -13.88
C LYS A 70 27.40 5.91 -12.46
N TYR A 71 26.16 5.62 -12.10
CA TYR A 71 25.60 5.84 -10.79
C TYR A 71 25.07 4.53 -10.22
N ILE A 72 25.31 4.25 -8.94
CA ILE A 72 24.74 3.09 -8.24
C ILE A 72 23.48 3.52 -7.51
N THR A 73 22.42 2.71 -7.63
CA THR A 73 21.13 2.99 -6.99
C THR A 73 21.16 2.69 -5.49
N LEU A 74 21.08 3.72 -4.66
CA LEU A 74 21.03 3.59 -3.19
C LEU A 74 19.60 3.27 -2.73
N GLU A 75 18.61 4.01 -3.26
CA GLU A 75 17.20 3.77 -2.96
C GLU A 75 16.30 3.96 -4.18
N GLY A 76 15.29 3.10 -4.29
CA GLY A 76 14.44 3.00 -5.47
C GLY A 76 14.85 1.87 -6.44
N ASN A 77 15.67 0.91 -6.00
CA ASN A 77 16.13 -0.23 -6.80
C ASN A 77 14.99 -0.95 -7.56
N ARG A 78 13.84 -1.19 -6.92
CA ARG A 78 12.66 -1.77 -7.58
C ARG A 78 12.17 -0.96 -8.79
N ARG A 79 12.17 0.37 -8.69
CA ARG A 79 11.75 1.26 -9.77
C ARG A 79 12.76 1.27 -10.90
N VAL A 80 14.06 1.32 -10.58
CA VAL A 80 15.13 1.20 -11.57
C VAL A 80 15.04 -0.13 -12.32
N VAL A 81 14.82 -1.24 -11.63
CA VAL A 81 14.59 -2.54 -12.26
C VAL A 81 13.36 -2.49 -13.17
N VAL A 82 12.20 -2.04 -12.68
CA VAL A 82 10.99 -1.94 -13.51
C VAL A 82 11.22 -1.11 -14.77
N LEU A 83 11.88 0.04 -14.66
CA LEU A 83 12.20 0.89 -15.81
C LEU A 83 13.13 0.17 -16.80
N LYS A 84 14.15 -0.54 -16.31
CA LYS A 84 15.03 -1.35 -17.16
C LYS A 84 14.29 -2.48 -17.84
N LEU A 85 13.40 -3.18 -17.15
CA LEU A 85 12.57 -4.25 -17.71
C LEU A 85 11.54 -3.73 -18.72
N LEU A 86 10.98 -2.53 -18.50
CA LEU A 86 10.10 -1.86 -19.45
C LEU A 86 10.86 -1.47 -20.73
N ASN A 87 12.10 -1.01 -20.63
CA ASN A 87 12.94 -0.66 -21.77
C ASN A 87 13.54 -1.89 -22.47
N ASN A 88 13.85 -2.95 -21.72
CA ASN A 88 14.42 -4.19 -22.24
C ASN A 88 13.88 -5.41 -21.47
N PRO A 89 12.75 -5.99 -21.91
CA PRO A 89 12.16 -7.18 -21.29
C PRO A 89 13.06 -8.43 -21.34
N GLU A 90 14.07 -8.45 -22.21
CA GLU A 90 15.00 -9.58 -22.34
C GLU A 90 15.91 -9.75 -21.12
N LEU A 91 16.01 -8.74 -20.25
CA LEU A 91 16.69 -8.83 -18.96
C LEU A 91 16.06 -9.85 -18.00
N ILE A 92 14.82 -10.30 -18.27
CA ILE A 92 14.25 -11.47 -17.61
C ILE A 92 14.72 -12.70 -18.38
N GLU A 93 15.82 -13.29 -17.93
CA GLU A 93 16.44 -14.44 -18.58
C GLU A 93 15.96 -15.78 -18.03
N ASN A 94 15.70 -15.87 -16.71
CA ASN A 94 15.25 -17.11 -16.08
C ASN A 94 13.88 -17.56 -16.63
N HIS A 95 13.84 -18.80 -17.11
CA HIS A 95 12.68 -19.42 -17.74
C HIS A 95 11.45 -19.55 -16.84
N GLU A 96 11.63 -19.61 -15.51
CA GLU A 96 10.52 -19.64 -14.55
C GLU A 96 9.66 -18.36 -14.62
N TYR A 97 10.26 -17.24 -15.02
CA TYR A 97 9.59 -15.93 -15.11
C TYR A 97 9.17 -15.56 -16.53
N LEU A 98 9.11 -16.52 -17.46
CA LEU A 98 8.59 -16.29 -18.82
C LEU A 98 7.18 -15.68 -18.85
N PRO A 99 6.22 -16.05 -17.96
CA PRO A 99 4.93 -15.39 -17.91
C PRO A 99 5.05 -13.89 -17.61
N LEU A 100 5.90 -13.51 -16.65
CA LEU A 100 6.16 -12.12 -16.30
C LEU A 100 6.86 -11.39 -17.46
N LYS A 101 7.85 -12.02 -18.09
CA LYS A 101 8.53 -11.50 -19.30
C LYS A 101 7.54 -11.18 -20.42
N LYS A 102 6.58 -12.06 -20.70
CA LYS A 102 5.54 -11.82 -21.71
C LYS A 102 4.70 -10.59 -21.38
N LYS A 103 4.36 -10.37 -20.11
CA LYS A 103 3.60 -9.18 -19.67
C LYS A 103 4.43 -7.89 -19.80
N PHE A 104 5.70 -7.90 -19.40
CA PHE A 104 6.60 -6.76 -19.63
C PHE A 104 6.81 -6.48 -21.12
N LYS A 105 6.93 -7.52 -21.95
CA LYS A 105 7.01 -7.36 -23.41
C LYS A 105 5.76 -6.71 -23.99
N LYS A 106 4.58 -7.14 -23.55
CA LYS A 106 3.31 -6.50 -23.94
C LYS A 106 3.30 -5.02 -23.55
N LEU A 107 3.63 -4.70 -22.30
CA LEU A 107 3.70 -3.31 -21.83
C LEU A 107 4.73 -2.47 -22.61
N HIS A 108 5.91 -3.04 -22.90
CA HIS A 108 6.92 -2.40 -23.73
C HIS A 108 6.37 -2.07 -25.12
N ASP A 109 5.80 -3.06 -25.81
CA ASP A 109 5.30 -2.92 -27.17
C ASP A 109 4.14 -1.91 -27.28
N GLU A 110 3.25 -1.88 -26.28
CA GLU A 110 2.12 -0.95 -26.21
C GLU A 110 2.56 0.50 -25.89
N ASN A 111 3.74 0.71 -25.31
CA ASN A 111 4.16 2.00 -24.76
C ASN A 111 5.52 2.53 -25.28
N LYS A 112 6.06 1.98 -26.37
CA LYS A 112 7.43 2.28 -26.87
C LYS A 112 7.82 3.76 -26.89
N GLN A 113 6.90 4.64 -27.27
CA GLN A 113 7.17 6.08 -27.40
C GLN A 113 7.18 6.85 -26.07
N ASN A 114 6.63 6.25 -25.01
CA ASN A 114 6.43 6.89 -23.71
C ASN A 114 7.32 6.28 -22.61
N LEU A 115 8.22 5.36 -22.95
CA LEU A 115 9.12 4.75 -21.98
C LEU A 115 10.15 5.77 -21.48
N LEU A 116 10.28 5.87 -20.16
CA LEU A 116 11.26 6.74 -19.54
C LEU A 116 12.68 6.22 -19.81
N THR A 117 13.49 7.05 -20.48
CA THR A 117 14.92 6.79 -20.74
C THR A 117 15.84 7.65 -19.87
N GLU A 118 15.30 8.69 -19.23
CA GLU A 118 15.97 9.55 -18.26
C GLU A 118 15.09 9.71 -17.03
N ILE A 119 15.72 9.84 -15.87
CA ILE A 119 15.03 9.99 -14.58
C ILE A 119 15.70 11.05 -13.71
N GLU A 120 14.86 11.82 -13.02
CA GLU A 120 15.32 12.80 -12.04
C GLU A 120 15.72 12.08 -10.73
N CYS A 121 17.00 12.15 -10.40
CA CYS A 121 17.60 11.49 -9.26
C CYS A 121 18.12 12.49 -8.23
N THR A 122 18.05 12.11 -6.95
CA THR A 122 18.84 12.72 -5.89
C THR A 122 20.22 12.07 -5.86
N VAL A 123 21.26 12.86 -6.13
CA VAL A 123 22.66 12.43 -6.15
C VAL A 123 23.33 12.78 -4.82
N TYR A 124 23.88 11.76 -4.17
CA TYR A 124 24.74 11.86 -3.00
C TYR A 124 26.20 11.71 -3.40
N ASP A 125 27.09 12.35 -2.65
CA ASP A 125 28.53 12.28 -2.92
C ASP A 125 29.09 10.90 -2.50
N SER A 126 28.47 10.25 -1.52
CA SER A 126 28.77 8.87 -1.11
C SER A 126 27.51 8.14 -0.62
N PRO A 127 27.49 6.79 -0.62
CA PRO A 127 26.39 5.99 -0.07
C PRO A 127 26.02 6.36 1.38
N ALA A 128 27.03 6.62 2.21
CA ALA A 128 26.87 6.90 3.64
C ALA A 128 26.00 8.14 3.93
N GLU A 129 25.95 9.11 3.03
CA GLU A 129 25.09 10.29 3.19
C GLU A 129 23.58 9.96 3.07
N ALA A 130 23.26 8.88 2.36
CA ALA A 130 21.88 8.43 2.14
C ALA A 130 21.38 7.51 3.25
N ASP A 131 22.26 6.78 3.95
CA ASP A 131 21.92 5.72 4.91
C ASP A 131 20.88 6.15 5.94
N LYS A 132 21.04 7.34 6.52
CA LYS A 132 20.08 7.86 7.52
C LYS A 132 18.68 8.02 6.95
N TRP A 133 18.56 8.47 5.70
CA TRP A 133 17.27 8.70 5.03
C TRP A 133 16.64 7.39 4.57
N ILE A 134 17.46 6.47 4.07
CA ILE A 134 17.04 5.11 3.71
C ILE A 134 16.49 4.42 4.96
N LYS A 135 17.21 4.50 6.08
CA LYS A 135 16.75 3.93 7.35
C LYS A 135 15.44 4.55 7.83
N LEU A 136 15.32 5.88 7.83
CA LEU A 136 14.07 6.56 8.22
C LEU A 136 12.86 6.17 7.35
N LYS A 137 13.10 5.86 6.08
CA LYS A 137 12.05 5.44 5.15
C LYS A 137 11.60 3.98 5.36
N HIS A 138 12.53 3.07 5.70
CA HIS A 138 12.27 1.63 5.74
C HIS A 138 12.10 1.05 7.14
N ALA A 139 12.65 1.68 8.18
CA ALA A 139 12.65 1.15 9.55
C ALA A 139 11.39 1.55 10.37
N GLY A 140 10.30 1.93 9.69
CA GLY A 140 9.05 2.34 10.32
C GLY A 140 9.14 3.71 11.01
N GLU A 141 8.31 3.92 12.03
CA GLU A 141 8.06 5.25 12.60
C GLU A 141 9.27 5.86 13.30
N SER A 142 10.23 5.04 13.76
CA SER A 142 11.47 5.51 14.39
C SER A 142 11.24 6.57 15.49
N GLY A 143 10.30 6.30 16.42
CA GLY A 143 9.94 7.25 17.47
C GLY A 143 9.27 8.54 16.97
N GLY A 144 8.69 8.52 15.76
CA GLY A 144 8.05 9.66 15.10
C GLY A 144 8.94 10.38 14.08
N ALA A 145 10.22 10.01 13.95
CA ALA A 145 11.13 10.60 12.96
C ALA A 145 10.92 10.03 11.54
N GLY A 146 10.46 8.78 11.44
CA GLY A 146 10.12 8.10 10.20
C GLY A 146 8.64 8.27 9.83
N THR A 147 8.20 7.59 8.78
CA THR A 147 6.79 7.67 8.35
C THR A 147 5.89 6.89 9.30
N VAL A 148 4.94 7.59 9.93
CA VAL A 148 3.82 6.99 10.68
C VAL A 148 2.78 6.52 9.68
N SER A 149 2.50 5.22 9.66
CA SER A 149 1.57 4.64 8.69
C SER A 149 0.14 5.01 9.03
N TRP A 150 -0.66 5.31 8.01
CA TRP A 150 -2.10 5.53 8.22
C TRP A 150 -2.79 4.25 8.66
N THR A 151 -3.75 4.38 9.57
CA THR A 151 -4.67 3.29 9.91
C THR A 151 -5.62 3.03 8.73
N SER A 152 -6.22 1.83 8.67
CA SER A 152 -7.22 1.50 7.64
C SER A 152 -8.37 2.51 7.59
N GLN A 153 -8.79 3.04 8.74
CA GLN A 153 -9.83 4.05 8.81
C GLN A 153 -9.38 5.40 8.24
N GLN A 154 -8.13 5.81 8.48
CA GLN A 154 -7.56 7.02 7.90
C GLN A 154 -7.43 6.90 6.38
N ILE A 155 -7.03 5.73 5.87
CA ILE A 155 -7.03 5.42 4.43
C ILE A 155 -8.44 5.56 3.85
N GLN A 156 -9.45 4.92 4.46
CA GLN A 156 -10.84 5.00 3.98
C GLN A 156 -11.39 6.44 4.02
N ARG A 157 -11.01 7.26 5.01
CA ARG A 157 -11.36 8.70 5.05
C ARG A 157 -10.73 9.48 3.89
N PHE A 158 -9.49 9.16 3.51
CA PHE A 158 -8.83 9.74 2.35
C PHE A 158 -9.54 9.33 1.04
N GLU A 159 -9.78 8.04 0.86
CA GLU A 159 -10.48 7.48 -0.32
C GLU A 159 -11.87 8.09 -0.49
N GLU A 160 -12.62 8.25 0.60
CA GLU A 160 -13.93 8.90 0.54
C GLU A 160 -13.82 10.36 0.10
N LYS A 161 -12.87 11.11 0.68
CA LYS A 161 -12.70 12.53 0.38
C LYS A 161 -12.22 12.77 -1.05
N VAL A 162 -11.35 11.91 -1.57
CA VAL A 162 -10.66 12.12 -2.85
C VAL A 162 -11.34 11.37 -4.00
N GLU A 163 -11.80 10.15 -3.75
CA GLU A 163 -12.42 9.28 -4.77
C GLU A 163 -13.95 9.24 -4.68
N GLY A 164 -14.54 9.81 -3.61
CA GLY A 164 -15.99 9.73 -3.37
C GLY A 164 -16.48 8.35 -2.93
N LYS A 165 -15.57 7.43 -2.59
CA LYS A 165 -15.90 6.06 -2.19
C LYS A 165 -15.93 5.93 -0.67
N SER A 166 -17.12 5.80 -0.10
CA SER A 166 -17.29 5.58 1.34
C SER A 166 -17.58 4.10 1.62
N SER A 167 -16.78 3.46 2.47
CA SER A 167 -17.08 2.10 2.93
C SER A 167 -18.34 2.09 3.81
N ILE A 168 -18.98 0.93 3.91
CA ILE A 168 -20.15 0.77 4.77
C ILE A 168 -19.79 0.94 6.25
N ALA A 169 -18.64 0.42 6.69
CA ALA A 169 -18.18 0.61 8.06
C ALA A 169 -17.86 2.08 8.37
N LEU A 170 -17.28 2.84 7.43
CA LEU A 170 -17.02 4.27 7.64
C LEU A 170 -18.33 5.06 7.77
N GLN A 171 -19.36 4.71 6.98
CA GLN A 171 -20.69 5.30 7.11
C GLN A 171 -21.31 5.01 8.49
N ALA A 172 -21.22 3.76 8.97
CA ALA A 172 -21.71 3.39 10.30
C ALA A 172 -20.96 4.13 11.42
N ILE A 173 -19.63 4.27 11.32
CA ILE A 173 -18.84 5.07 12.28
C ILE A 173 -19.31 6.52 12.28
N LYS A 174 -19.59 7.13 11.13
CA LYS A 174 -20.10 8.50 11.05
C LYS A 174 -21.48 8.66 11.67
N TRP A 175 -22.35 7.64 11.59
CA TRP A 175 -23.62 7.65 12.31
C TRP A 175 -23.39 7.65 13.82
N LEU A 176 -22.46 6.83 14.31
CA LEU A 176 -22.10 6.81 15.73
C LEU A 176 -21.47 8.13 16.21
N GLU A 177 -20.56 8.72 15.42
CA GLU A 177 -19.91 10.00 15.74
C GLU A 177 -20.93 11.15 15.87
N LYS A 178 -21.95 11.18 15.00
CA LYS A 178 -22.90 12.30 14.88
C LYS A 178 -24.11 12.21 15.80
N SER A 179 -24.45 11.03 16.31
CA SER A 179 -25.69 10.86 17.08
C SER A 179 -25.52 11.20 18.56
N ASP A 180 -26.46 11.94 19.14
CA ASP A 180 -26.48 12.26 20.58
C ASP A 180 -26.79 11.04 21.47
N ASP A 181 -27.36 9.97 20.92
CA ASP A 181 -27.71 8.74 21.65
C ASP A 181 -26.49 7.85 21.96
N VAL A 182 -25.33 8.15 21.38
CA VAL A 182 -24.09 7.37 21.57
C VAL A 182 -23.27 7.97 22.72
N PRO A 183 -22.85 7.16 23.71
CA PRO A 183 -22.03 7.63 24.82
C PRO A 183 -20.75 8.34 24.35
N VAL A 184 -20.40 9.43 25.03
CA VAL A 184 -19.25 10.28 24.68
C VAL A 184 -17.93 9.49 24.73
N GLU A 185 -17.82 8.57 25.68
CA GLU A 185 -16.65 7.69 25.85
C GLU A 185 -16.44 6.81 24.61
N ILE A 186 -17.53 6.27 24.04
CA ILE A 186 -17.47 5.47 22.81
C ILE A 186 -17.06 6.34 21.64
N LYS A 187 -17.68 7.52 21.47
CA LYS A 187 -17.33 8.47 20.40
C LYS A 187 -15.84 8.81 20.40
N HIS A 188 -15.26 9.06 21.58
CA HIS A 188 -13.83 9.37 21.71
C HIS A 188 -12.93 8.21 21.29
N SER A 189 -13.38 6.97 21.44
CA SER A 189 -12.62 5.76 21.07
C SER A 189 -12.87 5.25 19.64
N LEU A 190 -13.81 5.82 18.87
CA LEU A 190 -14.13 5.34 17.52
C LEU A 190 -12.95 5.40 16.53
N ASN A 191 -11.93 6.23 16.79
CA ASN A 191 -10.70 6.27 15.98
C ASN A 191 -9.78 5.05 16.19
N ASP A 192 -9.92 4.37 17.34
CA ASP A 192 -9.14 3.17 17.68
C ASP A 192 -9.84 1.89 17.20
N LEU A 193 -11.09 2.00 16.74
CA LEU A 193 -11.86 0.88 16.24
C LEU A 193 -11.20 0.32 14.97
N LYS A 194 -10.90 -0.98 14.99
CA LYS A 194 -10.38 -1.70 13.83
C LYS A 194 -11.49 -1.80 12.77
N ILE A 195 -11.55 -0.82 11.87
CA ILE A 195 -12.63 -0.68 10.88
C ILE A 195 -12.82 -1.95 10.02
N THR A 196 -11.76 -2.72 9.77
CA THR A 196 -11.83 -4.00 9.04
C THR A 196 -12.64 -5.08 9.75
N ASN A 197 -12.77 -5.02 11.08
CA ASN A 197 -13.65 -5.91 11.84
C ASN A 197 -15.12 -5.49 11.70
N LEU A 198 -15.39 -4.18 11.72
CA LEU A 198 -16.73 -3.66 11.46
C LEU A 198 -17.16 -3.92 10.01
N ASP A 199 -16.25 -3.75 9.04
CA ASP A 199 -16.49 -4.13 7.64
C ASP A 199 -16.85 -5.61 7.54
N ARG A 200 -16.13 -6.50 8.23
CA ARG A 200 -16.43 -7.94 8.23
C ARG A 200 -17.83 -8.27 8.74
N LEU A 201 -18.29 -7.56 9.78
CA LEU A 201 -19.64 -7.70 10.32
C LEU A 201 -20.68 -7.16 9.33
N LEU A 202 -20.55 -5.90 8.91
CA LEU A 202 -21.54 -5.25 8.03
C LEU A 202 -21.55 -5.78 6.60
N SER A 203 -20.52 -6.51 6.16
CA SER A 203 -20.53 -7.23 4.89
C SER A 203 -21.43 -8.47 4.91
N ASP A 204 -21.73 -9.02 6.09
CA ASP A 204 -22.59 -10.20 6.22
C ASP A 204 -24.08 -9.82 6.16
N PRO A 205 -24.86 -10.40 5.22
CA PRO A 205 -26.30 -10.15 5.15
C PRO A 205 -27.03 -10.44 6.47
N TYR A 206 -26.67 -11.51 7.18
CA TYR A 206 -27.37 -11.89 8.42
C TYR A 206 -27.18 -10.83 9.51
N VAL A 207 -25.96 -10.29 9.63
CA VAL A 207 -25.64 -9.23 10.59
C VAL A 207 -26.39 -7.94 10.24
N ARG A 208 -26.50 -7.62 8.95
CA ARG A 208 -27.26 -6.45 8.49
C ARG A 208 -28.75 -6.58 8.78
N ASP A 209 -29.33 -7.74 8.48
CA ASP A 209 -30.73 -8.04 8.76
C ASP A 209 -31.01 -7.96 10.28
N PHE A 210 -30.13 -8.52 11.10
CA PHE A 210 -30.20 -8.43 12.56
C PHE A 210 -30.17 -6.99 13.08
N LEU A 211 -29.29 -6.15 12.52
CA LEU A 211 -29.18 -4.73 12.88
C LEU A 211 -30.30 -3.86 12.29
N GLY A 212 -31.14 -4.40 11.39
CA GLY A 212 -32.14 -3.62 10.68
C GLY A 212 -31.53 -2.59 9.74
N VAL A 213 -30.48 -2.97 8.99
CA VAL A 213 -29.86 -2.12 7.96
C VAL A 213 -29.78 -2.81 6.62
N GLU A 214 -29.72 -2.01 5.57
CA GLU A 214 -29.51 -2.49 4.20
C GLU A 214 -28.48 -1.61 3.47
N ILE A 215 -27.99 -2.10 2.33
CA ILE A 215 -27.09 -1.34 1.46
C ILE A 215 -27.82 -1.07 0.16
N ARG A 216 -28.05 0.22 -0.15
CA ARG A 216 -28.65 0.68 -1.41
C ARG A 216 -27.65 1.59 -2.12
N ASP A 217 -27.25 1.23 -3.34
CA ASP A 217 -26.30 1.99 -4.15
C ASP A 217 -25.00 2.37 -3.40
N GLY A 218 -24.48 1.42 -2.60
CA GLY A 218 -23.28 1.62 -1.78
C GLY A 218 -23.49 2.50 -0.54
N LYS A 219 -24.73 2.88 -0.21
CA LYS A 219 -25.09 3.64 0.99
C LYS A 219 -25.78 2.76 2.00
N LEU A 220 -25.34 2.87 3.25
CA LEU A 220 -26.01 2.25 4.38
C LEU A 220 -27.33 2.98 4.65
N SER A 221 -28.43 2.23 4.77
CA SER A 221 -29.76 2.74 5.09
C SER A 221 -30.35 1.94 6.24
N SER A 222 -31.09 2.61 7.13
CA SER A 222 -31.77 1.93 8.25
C SER A 222 -33.19 1.53 7.86
N LEU A 223 -33.60 0.34 8.30
CA LEU A 223 -34.94 -0.22 8.16
C LEU A 223 -35.77 -0.09 9.44
N ILE A 224 -35.16 0.40 10.52
CA ILE A 224 -35.76 0.52 11.85
C ILE A 224 -35.56 1.95 12.38
N GLU A 225 -36.16 2.25 13.54
CA GLU A 225 -35.95 3.54 14.21
C GLU A 225 -34.47 3.78 14.50
N SER A 226 -34.00 5.00 14.24
CA SER A 226 -32.57 5.33 14.32
C SER A 226 -31.99 5.09 15.72
N THR A 227 -32.76 5.37 16.77
CA THR A 227 -32.36 5.13 18.16
C THR A 227 -32.14 3.65 18.45
N GLU A 228 -32.93 2.74 17.87
CA GLU A 228 -32.80 1.30 18.06
C GLU A 228 -31.59 0.74 17.31
N LEU A 229 -31.40 1.17 16.06
CA LEU A 229 -30.21 0.85 15.28
C LEU A 229 -28.93 1.25 16.03
N LEU A 230 -28.90 2.47 16.57
CA LEU A 230 -27.73 3.02 17.24
C LEU A 230 -27.35 2.22 18.49
N LYS A 231 -28.31 1.61 19.20
CA LYS A 231 -28.00 0.70 20.31
C LYS A 231 -27.19 -0.51 19.82
N GLY A 232 -27.64 -1.17 18.75
CA GLY A 232 -26.95 -2.31 18.17
C GLY A 232 -25.55 -1.96 17.66
N LEU A 233 -25.42 -0.86 16.92
CA LEU A 233 -24.11 -0.39 16.44
C LEU A 233 -23.18 0.03 17.58
N THR A 234 -23.70 0.68 18.63
CA THR A 234 -22.91 1.07 19.81
C THR A 234 -22.41 -0.17 20.55
N LYS A 235 -23.26 -1.18 20.74
CA LYS A 235 -22.87 -2.44 21.37
C LYS A 235 -21.77 -3.15 20.59
N ILE A 236 -21.87 -3.19 19.25
CA ILE A 236 -20.81 -3.72 18.40
C ILE A 236 -19.53 -2.91 18.55
N ALA A 237 -19.61 -1.58 18.56
CA ALA A 237 -18.44 -0.72 18.73
C ALA A 237 -17.75 -0.98 20.08
N GLU A 238 -18.50 -1.05 21.18
CA GLU A 238 -18.01 -1.41 22.52
C GLU A 238 -17.25 -2.74 22.52
N ASP A 239 -17.84 -3.77 21.93
CA ASP A 239 -17.23 -5.09 21.88
C ASP A 239 -15.96 -5.08 21.02
N LEU A 240 -15.96 -4.39 19.88
CA LEU A 240 -14.78 -4.28 19.02
C LEU A 240 -13.65 -3.42 19.62
N LEU A 241 -13.99 -2.45 20.46
CA LEU A 241 -13.03 -1.63 21.20
C LEU A 241 -12.44 -2.34 22.41
N ASN A 242 -13.10 -3.40 22.90
CA ASN A 242 -12.60 -4.18 24.02
C ASN A 242 -11.29 -4.91 23.65
N PRO A 243 -10.17 -4.67 24.36
CA PRO A 243 -8.89 -5.33 24.08
C PRO A 243 -8.93 -6.87 24.18
N LYS A 244 -9.92 -7.43 24.90
CA LYS A 244 -10.13 -8.87 25.04
C LYS A 244 -10.93 -9.47 23.88
N PHE A 245 -11.44 -8.65 22.96
CA PHE A 245 -12.18 -9.13 21.81
C PHE A 245 -11.26 -9.86 20.84
N SER A 246 -11.59 -11.12 20.58
CA SER A 246 -10.88 -11.95 19.62
C SER A 246 -11.58 -11.89 18.27
N VAL A 247 -10.84 -11.54 17.21
CA VAL A 247 -11.35 -11.55 15.82
C VAL A 247 -11.90 -12.91 15.40
N LYS A 248 -11.48 -14.00 16.07
CA LYS A 248 -12.03 -15.35 15.85
C LYS A 248 -13.54 -15.42 16.11
N LYS A 249 -14.09 -14.55 16.96
CA LYS A 249 -15.54 -14.46 17.21
C LYS A 249 -16.36 -13.97 16.02
N ILE A 250 -15.73 -13.45 14.98
CA ILE A 250 -16.41 -12.90 13.80
C ILE A 250 -15.76 -13.35 12.48
N TYR A 251 -14.88 -14.35 12.53
CA TYR A 251 -14.01 -14.68 11.40
C TYR A 251 -14.80 -15.36 10.27
N THR A 252 -15.56 -16.41 10.60
CA THR A 252 -16.43 -17.12 9.66
C THR A 252 -17.86 -16.57 9.70
N LYS A 253 -18.68 -17.00 8.73
CA LYS A 253 -20.11 -16.67 8.70
C LYS A 253 -20.85 -17.16 9.96
N VAL A 254 -20.52 -18.37 10.41
CA VAL A 254 -21.11 -18.96 11.61
C VAL A 254 -20.72 -18.17 12.85
N ASP A 255 -19.44 -17.76 12.96
CA ASP A 255 -18.98 -16.97 14.12
C ASP A 255 -19.74 -15.64 14.21
N ARG A 256 -19.94 -14.95 13.07
CA ARG A 256 -20.67 -13.67 13.04
C ARG A 256 -22.12 -13.81 13.44
N GLN A 257 -22.80 -14.87 13.00
CA GLN A 257 -24.16 -15.18 13.41
C GLN A 257 -24.22 -15.42 14.93
N LEU A 258 -23.36 -16.30 15.45
CA LEU A 258 -23.29 -16.58 16.89
C LEU A 258 -22.97 -15.33 17.72
N TYR A 259 -22.17 -14.41 17.18
CA TYR A 259 -21.82 -13.16 17.85
C TYR A 259 -23.00 -12.18 17.97
N VAL A 260 -23.84 -12.06 16.93
CA VAL A 260 -24.99 -11.15 17.01
C VAL A 260 -26.18 -11.77 17.75
N ASP A 261 -26.28 -13.10 17.76
CA ASP A 261 -27.34 -13.83 18.47
C ASP A 261 -27.07 -13.98 19.99
N SER A 262 -25.89 -13.61 20.49
CA SER A 262 -25.47 -13.75 21.91
C SER A 262 -25.80 -12.55 22.77
#